data_AF-A0A3M7MND7-F1
#
_entry.id   AF-A0A3M7MND7-F1
#
_cell.length_a   1.000
_cell.length_b   1.000
_cell.length_c   1.000
_cell.angle_alpha   90.00
_cell.angle_beta   90.00
_cell.angle_gamma   90.00
#
_symmetry.space_group_name_H-M   'P 1'
#
loop_
_entity.id
_entity.type
_entity.pdbx_description
1 polymer ?
#
loop_
_entity_poly.entity_id
_entity_poly.type
_entity_poly.pdbx_seq_one_letter_code
_entity_poly.pdbx_strand_id
1 'polypeptide(L)'
;MLIPSFLRSLPRLGRSWKPLNFSNSNNFARIPLNQKIEEENLPDYVASRYYPARIGEIFRDRYQIVGKLGFGASSTVWLARDMSYRRYVTLKIFIESASMGQHLDNELQMYKRMERYIKADNIMFGIADDSVFSDFEENELQNPCPRKELSDGRTIYLSRELRMPKDWSAPVLCDFGSAMPGELEHLEDIQPDIYRAPEVILEAPWTYSVDIWNVACMIWNIFEGESLFTGQDPEFQTYRSRAHLAEIIKLLGPPPPELLARGNLSQKFFSDQGDLLAQDLLQDRVPLEQRETSLQGDDKASFLRLIDKMLQWDPTKRSSAKELQQDEWIFPNKGAVLNLITQFWFQYLSSQIPQLKTHFLGTGLADLKMPQELRKDLLPRSMLVRKLKVFPIEAIVRGYITGSAWASYSKTGEVNGLKLPEGLQESQELPQPLYTPSTKAELGQHDENISVQQAAQIVGEKYAARIEQLAIQIYTTAKDYAKTRGIIIADTKFEFGLDEATDEVVLIDEVLTPDSSRFWPAAKYQVGRGQDSFDKQYLRDWLTKQGLKGKEGVEMPQDVVDETAKKYAEAFELLTGQSLQEALSELK
;
A
#
# COMPACT_ATOMS: atom_id res chain seq x y z
N MET A 1 -11.65 -9.92 -26.41
CA MET A 1 -11.30 -9.16 -27.63
C MET A 1 -10.26 -8.10 -27.30
N LEU A 2 -9.02 -8.24 -27.77
CA LEU A 2 -7.91 -7.32 -27.46
C LEU A 2 -7.50 -6.52 -28.70
N ILE A 3 -8.17 -5.38 -28.95
CA ILE A 3 -7.93 -4.55 -30.15
C ILE A 3 -7.83 -3.01 -29.93
N PRO A 4 -8.22 -2.37 -28.79
CA PRO A 4 -8.19 -0.89 -28.71
C PRO A 4 -6.82 -0.21 -28.82
N SER A 5 -5.80 -0.63 -28.06
CA SER A 5 -4.55 0.15 -27.95
C SER A 5 -3.63 0.03 -29.16
N PHE A 6 -3.50 -1.16 -29.74
CA PHE A 6 -2.65 -1.39 -30.92
C PHE A 6 -3.18 -0.67 -32.17
N LEU A 7 -4.51 -0.51 -32.30
CA LEU A 7 -5.12 0.30 -33.35
C LEU A 7 -4.90 1.83 -33.16
N ARG A 8 -4.59 2.31 -31.94
CA ARG A 8 -4.23 3.71 -31.69
C ARG A 8 -2.78 4.04 -32.09
N SER A 9 -1.90 3.04 -32.24
CA SER A 9 -0.50 3.23 -32.63
C SER A 9 -0.23 3.08 -34.13
N LEU A 10 -1.20 2.60 -34.92
CA LEU A 10 -1.05 2.47 -36.36
C LEU A 10 -1.35 3.82 -37.07
N PRO A 11 -0.55 4.26 -38.06
CA PRO A 11 -0.86 5.44 -38.83
C PRO A 11 -2.22 5.28 -39.53
N ARG A 12 -3.18 6.16 -39.26
CA ARG A 12 -4.43 6.23 -40.03
C ARG A 12 -4.12 6.76 -41.42
N LEU A 13 -3.87 5.85 -42.36
CA LEU A 13 -3.61 6.12 -43.77
C LEU A 13 -4.65 7.11 -44.33
N GLY A 14 -4.20 8.33 -44.66
CA GLY A 14 -4.92 9.25 -45.55
C GLY A 14 -5.18 10.68 -45.08
N ARG A 15 -5.11 11.04 -43.78
CA ARG A 15 -5.29 12.43 -43.32
C ARG A 15 -4.48 12.77 -42.07
N SER A 16 -3.51 13.69 -42.20
CA SER A 16 -2.87 14.40 -41.08
C SER A 16 -3.75 15.53 -40.55
N TRP A 17 -3.46 16.04 -39.35
CA TRP A 17 -3.96 17.36 -38.96
C TRP A 17 -3.16 18.46 -39.68
N LYS A 18 -3.85 19.54 -40.07
CA LYS A 18 -3.19 20.77 -40.52
C LYS A 18 -2.68 21.55 -39.30
N PRO A 19 -1.55 22.28 -39.42
CA PRO A 19 -1.14 23.24 -38.41
C PRO A 19 -2.25 24.23 -38.09
N LEU A 20 -2.46 24.50 -36.80
CA LEU A 20 -3.27 25.62 -36.33
C LEU A 20 -2.53 26.93 -36.57
N ASN A 21 -3.31 28.00 -36.71
CA ASN A 21 -2.79 29.35 -36.79
C ASN A 21 -3.15 30.12 -35.51
N PHE A 22 -2.14 30.47 -34.73
CA PHE A 22 -2.28 31.23 -33.48
C PHE A 22 -2.21 32.75 -33.70
N SER A 23 -2.48 33.26 -34.92
CA SER A 23 -2.34 34.67 -35.30
C SER A 23 -3.27 35.67 -34.58
N ASN A 24 -4.17 35.21 -33.71
CA ASN A 24 -4.86 36.07 -32.72
C ASN A 24 -3.93 36.49 -31.56
N SER A 25 -2.62 36.22 -31.67
CA SER A 25 -1.56 36.43 -30.68
C SER A 25 -1.39 37.84 -30.13
N ASN A 26 -2.16 38.85 -30.56
CA ASN A 26 -2.11 40.22 -30.03
C ASN A 26 -3.14 40.50 -28.93
N ASN A 27 -4.13 39.63 -28.72
CA ASN A 27 -5.15 39.78 -27.67
C ASN A 27 -4.84 38.87 -26.47
N PHE A 28 -3.80 39.19 -25.70
CA PHE A 28 -3.38 38.43 -24.53
C PHE A 28 -3.03 39.34 -23.35
N ALA A 29 -3.17 38.82 -22.12
CA ALA A 29 -2.73 39.53 -20.92
C ALA A 29 -1.20 39.57 -20.85
N ARG A 30 -0.62 40.77 -20.93
CA ARG A 30 0.82 41.01 -20.78
C ARG A 30 1.21 41.01 -19.31
N ILE A 31 2.16 40.15 -18.92
CA ILE A 31 2.72 40.10 -17.57
C ILE A 31 3.88 41.11 -17.45
N PRO A 32 3.97 41.90 -16.37
CA PRO A 32 5.11 42.81 -16.14
C PRO A 32 6.46 42.08 -16.09
N LEU A 33 7.51 42.67 -16.67
CA LEU A 33 8.84 42.04 -16.73
C LEU A 33 9.46 41.77 -15.36
N ASN A 34 9.19 42.63 -14.37
CA ASN A 34 9.65 42.52 -13.00
C ASN A 34 8.88 41.49 -12.15
N GLN A 35 7.74 40.98 -12.62
CA GLN A 35 6.99 39.93 -11.94
C GLN A 35 7.57 38.56 -12.32
N LYS A 36 8.14 37.86 -11.34
CA LYS A 36 8.52 36.45 -11.49
C LYS A 36 7.27 35.57 -11.56
N ILE A 37 7.26 34.61 -12.48
CA ILE A 37 6.21 33.59 -12.61
C ILE A 37 6.83 32.21 -12.74
N GLU A 38 6.13 31.20 -12.19
CA GLU A 38 6.42 29.78 -12.43
C GLU A 38 7.91 29.42 -12.21
N GLU A 39 8.60 28.91 -13.23
CA GLU A 39 10.01 28.50 -13.17
C GLU A 39 10.96 29.60 -12.69
N GLU A 40 10.62 30.89 -12.86
CA GLU A 40 11.45 32.01 -12.38
C GLU A 40 11.52 32.13 -10.85
N ASN A 41 10.62 31.45 -10.14
CA ASN A 41 10.61 31.37 -8.67
C ASN A 41 11.47 30.22 -8.13
N LEU A 42 12.00 29.34 -9.00
CA LEU A 42 12.90 28.26 -8.59
C LEU A 42 14.28 28.82 -8.21
N PRO A 43 14.97 28.30 -7.18
CA PRO A 43 16.24 28.84 -6.69
C PRO A 43 17.32 28.98 -7.78
N ASP A 44 17.49 27.94 -8.60
CA ASP A 44 18.52 27.84 -9.64
C ASP A 44 18.04 28.24 -11.04
N TYR A 45 16.97 29.05 -11.11
CA TYR A 45 16.45 29.50 -12.39
C TYR A 45 17.45 30.37 -13.16
N VAL A 46 17.91 29.84 -14.29
CA VAL A 46 18.73 30.57 -15.26
C VAL A 46 18.03 30.50 -16.61
N ALA A 47 17.38 31.61 -16.99
CA ALA A 47 16.56 31.71 -18.19
C ALA A 47 17.24 31.16 -19.45
N SER A 48 18.54 31.41 -19.61
CA SER A 48 19.30 30.97 -20.80
C SER A 48 19.32 29.46 -21.00
N ARG A 49 19.25 28.66 -19.91
CA ARG A 49 19.23 27.19 -19.96
C ARG A 49 17.92 26.64 -20.52
N TYR A 50 16.80 27.35 -20.37
CA TYR A 50 15.50 26.88 -20.82
C TYR A 50 15.35 27.07 -22.33
N TYR A 51 14.79 26.07 -23.02
CA TYR A 51 14.45 26.20 -24.44
C TYR A 51 13.31 27.22 -24.60
N PRO A 52 13.44 28.22 -25.51
CA PRO A 52 12.47 29.30 -25.66
C PRO A 52 11.27 28.88 -26.53
N ALA A 53 10.55 27.83 -26.09
CA ALA A 53 9.42 27.24 -26.77
C ALA A 53 8.31 28.28 -27.06
N ARG A 54 7.70 28.19 -28.25
CA ARG A 54 6.62 29.10 -28.66
C ARG A 54 5.32 28.36 -28.94
N ILE A 55 4.19 28.93 -28.52
CA ILE A 55 2.87 28.44 -28.92
C ILE A 55 2.74 28.51 -30.44
N GLY A 56 2.32 27.41 -31.07
CA GLY A 56 2.27 27.24 -32.53
C GLY A 56 3.54 26.70 -33.18
N GLU A 57 4.66 26.62 -32.45
CA GLU A 57 5.93 26.04 -32.94
C GLU A 57 5.78 24.56 -33.32
N ILE A 58 6.49 24.12 -34.37
CA ILE A 58 6.39 22.76 -34.92
C ILE A 58 7.75 22.05 -34.84
N PHE A 59 7.81 21.00 -34.02
CA PHE A 59 9.00 20.14 -33.91
C PHE A 59 8.94 18.99 -34.92
N ARG A 60 10.04 18.81 -35.67
CA ARG A 60 10.26 17.72 -36.64
C ARG A 60 9.08 17.53 -37.62
N ASP A 61 8.48 18.64 -38.08
CA ASP A 61 7.33 18.68 -38.98
C ASP A 61 6.09 17.89 -38.50
N ARG A 62 6.02 17.56 -37.20
CA ARG A 62 5.05 16.61 -36.65
C ARG A 62 4.34 17.10 -35.39
N TYR A 63 5.05 17.72 -34.46
CA TYR A 63 4.49 18.08 -33.15
C TYR A 63 4.31 19.58 -33.03
N GLN A 64 3.08 20.07 -33.10
CA GLN A 64 2.79 21.49 -32.94
C GLN A 64 2.44 21.82 -31.48
N ILE A 65 3.16 22.74 -30.83
CA ILE A 65 2.81 23.21 -29.48
C ILE A 65 1.45 23.93 -29.51
N VAL A 66 0.58 23.57 -28.56
CA VAL A 66 -0.71 24.22 -28.29
C VAL A 66 -0.58 25.19 -27.13
N GLY A 67 -0.03 24.76 -25.99
CA GLY A 67 0.09 25.59 -24.80
C GLY A 67 0.89 24.92 -23.68
N LYS A 68 1.28 25.70 -22.67
CA LYS A 68 2.06 25.22 -21.53
C LYS A 68 1.15 24.52 -20.51
N LEU A 69 1.56 23.33 -20.07
CA LEU A 69 0.89 22.52 -19.05
C LEU A 69 1.55 22.63 -17.68
N GLY A 70 2.86 22.91 -17.63
CA GLY A 70 3.60 22.99 -16.36
C GLY A 70 5.09 23.24 -16.55
N PHE A 71 5.82 23.23 -15.44
CA PHE A 71 7.24 23.54 -15.34
C PHE A 71 7.88 22.77 -14.17
N GLY A 72 9.21 22.68 -14.17
CA GLY A 72 10.01 22.14 -13.08
C GLY A 72 11.47 22.54 -13.22
N ALA A 73 12.32 22.13 -12.27
CA ALA A 73 13.73 22.55 -12.22
C ALA A 73 14.56 22.15 -13.46
N SER A 74 14.24 21.01 -14.08
CA SER A 74 14.97 20.47 -15.24
C SER A 74 14.27 20.64 -16.59
N SER A 75 12.99 21.07 -16.63
CA SER A 75 12.19 21.06 -17.86
C SER A 75 10.92 21.92 -17.84
N THR A 76 10.35 22.17 -19.02
CA THR A 76 8.99 22.70 -19.20
C THR A 76 8.11 21.69 -19.93
N VAL A 77 6.80 21.71 -19.66
CA VAL A 77 5.86 20.69 -20.13
C VAL A 77 4.76 21.35 -20.97
N TRP A 78 4.52 20.82 -22.18
CA TRP A 78 3.67 21.45 -23.19
C TRP A 78 2.66 20.47 -23.78
N LEU A 79 1.41 20.90 -23.97
CA LEU A 79 0.45 20.19 -24.80
C LEU A 79 0.81 20.41 -26.26
N ALA A 80 0.83 19.35 -27.06
CA ALA A 80 1.12 19.41 -28.48
C ALA A 80 0.22 18.50 -29.32
N ARG A 81 0.07 18.84 -30.60
CA ARG A 81 -0.64 18.05 -31.60
C ARG A 81 0.34 17.15 -32.34
N ASP A 82 0.19 15.84 -32.23
CA ASP A 82 0.86 14.88 -33.11
C ASP A 82 0.13 14.85 -34.45
N MET A 83 0.55 15.70 -35.39
CA MET A 83 -0.14 15.92 -36.66
C MET A 83 -0.16 14.67 -37.55
N SER A 84 0.81 13.76 -37.39
CA SER A 84 0.90 12.50 -38.14
C SER A 84 -0.13 11.47 -37.66
N TYR A 85 -0.41 11.41 -36.36
CA TYR A 85 -1.33 10.40 -35.77
C TYR A 85 -2.69 10.98 -35.34
N ARG A 86 -2.88 12.30 -35.44
CA ARG A 86 -4.10 13.03 -35.07
C ARG A 86 -4.55 12.76 -33.63
N ARG A 87 -3.62 12.98 -32.71
CA ARG A 87 -3.80 12.86 -31.26
C ARG A 87 -3.07 13.99 -30.55
N TYR A 88 -3.50 14.30 -29.33
CA TYR A 88 -2.71 15.13 -28.43
C TYR A 88 -1.59 14.31 -27.81
N VAL A 89 -0.47 14.97 -27.53
CA VAL A 89 0.70 14.43 -26.83
C VAL A 89 1.29 15.51 -25.92
N THR A 90 2.09 15.09 -24.95
CA THR A 90 2.85 16.01 -24.10
C THR A 90 4.31 16.05 -24.57
N LEU A 91 4.88 17.26 -24.66
CA LEU A 91 6.32 17.48 -24.87
C LEU A 91 6.94 17.97 -23.56
N LYS A 92 7.81 17.16 -22.95
CA LYS A 92 8.71 17.57 -21.85
C LYS A 92 10.01 18.07 -22.50
N ILE A 93 10.27 19.37 -22.42
CA ILE A 93 11.44 20.03 -23.04
C ILE A 93 12.43 20.38 -21.93
N PHE A 94 13.56 19.67 -21.91
CA PHE A 94 14.60 19.80 -20.90
C PHE A 94 15.50 21.04 -21.12
N ILE A 95 16.15 21.48 -20.06
CA ILE A 95 17.12 22.58 -20.10
C ILE A 95 18.49 22.15 -20.66
N GLU A 96 19.26 23.10 -21.17
CA GLU A 96 20.61 22.88 -21.71
C GLU A 96 21.63 22.57 -20.58
N SER A 97 22.35 21.46 -20.72
CA SER A 97 23.00 20.76 -19.60
C SER A 97 24.39 21.26 -19.21
N ALA A 98 24.95 22.23 -19.93
CA ALA A 98 26.36 22.65 -19.82
C ALA A 98 26.79 23.16 -18.43
N SER A 99 25.85 23.29 -17.48
CA SER A 99 26.09 23.69 -16.09
C SER A 99 25.38 22.80 -15.04
N MET A 100 24.90 21.61 -15.39
CA MET A 100 24.34 20.62 -14.44
C MET A 100 25.17 19.33 -14.28
N GLY A 101 26.21 19.11 -15.09
CA GLY A 101 27.11 17.96 -14.92
C GLY A 101 26.39 16.60 -14.85
N GLN A 102 26.76 15.78 -13.86
CA GLN A 102 26.31 14.38 -13.72
C GLN A 102 24.78 14.20 -13.62
N HIS A 103 23.99 15.19 -13.19
CA HIS A 103 22.56 14.97 -12.95
C HIS A 103 21.76 14.61 -14.20
N LEU A 104 21.97 15.28 -15.33
CA LEU A 104 21.22 14.96 -16.57
C LEU A 104 21.69 13.61 -17.16
N ASP A 105 22.98 13.30 -17.07
CA ASP A 105 23.49 12.01 -17.49
C ASP A 105 22.98 10.88 -16.58
N ASN A 106 22.85 11.11 -15.28
CA ASN A 106 22.24 10.18 -14.33
C ASN A 106 20.74 9.98 -14.62
N GLU A 107 19.97 11.05 -14.80
CA GLU A 107 18.53 10.99 -15.13
C GLU A 107 18.31 10.25 -16.46
N LEU A 108 19.10 10.56 -17.50
CA LEU A 108 19.02 9.91 -18.80
C LEU A 108 19.53 8.45 -18.79
N GLN A 109 20.57 8.12 -18.01
CA GLN A 109 21.01 6.74 -17.81
C GLN A 109 19.99 5.94 -17.01
N MET A 110 19.37 6.55 -16.00
CA MET A 110 18.30 5.93 -15.22
C MET A 110 17.09 5.67 -16.10
N TYR A 111 16.63 6.62 -16.91
CA TYR A 111 15.56 6.38 -17.89
C TYR A 111 15.91 5.23 -18.86
N LYS A 112 17.14 5.17 -19.40
CA LYS A 112 17.61 4.06 -20.26
C LYS A 112 17.74 2.71 -19.53
N ARG A 113 17.93 2.72 -18.20
CA ARG A 113 17.99 1.53 -17.36
C ARG A 113 16.57 1.06 -17.02
N MET A 114 15.70 1.97 -16.61
CA MET A 114 14.27 1.76 -16.33
C MET A 114 13.47 1.31 -17.56
N GLU A 115 13.80 1.80 -18.76
CA GLU A 115 13.24 1.33 -20.04
C GLU A 115 13.36 -0.20 -20.22
N ARG A 116 14.34 -0.84 -19.56
CA ARG A 116 14.56 -2.29 -19.60
C ARG A 116 13.74 -3.07 -18.58
N TYR A 117 13.23 -2.42 -17.52
CA TYR A 117 12.55 -3.05 -16.39
C TYR A 117 11.08 -2.63 -16.23
N ILE A 118 10.61 -1.60 -16.95
CA ILE A 118 9.33 -0.94 -16.64
C ILE A 118 8.45 -0.75 -17.90
N LYS A 119 7.17 -1.13 -17.78
CA LYS A 119 6.06 -0.95 -18.75
C LYS A 119 4.72 -0.87 -17.98
N ALA A 120 3.58 -0.56 -18.59
CA ALA A 120 3.30 0.76 -19.15
C ALA A 120 2.40 1.62 -18.22
N ASP A 121 1.98 1.13 -17.04
CA ASP A 121 0.61 1.39 -16.52
C ASP A 121 0.45 1.75 -14.99
N ASN A 122 1.24 2.65 -14.36
CA ASN A 122 1.08 3.03 -12.92
C ASN A 122 1.47 4.51 -12.59
N ILE A 123 0.73 5.41 -11.92
CA ILE A 123 -0.67 5.42 -11.46
C ILE A 123 -1.35 6.80 -11.73
N MET A 124 -0.90 7.63 -12.69
CA MET A 124 -1.78 8.74 -13.14
C MET A 124 -2.87 8.17 -14.06
N PHE A 125 -4.14 8.48 -13.79
CA PHE A 125 -5.23 8.07 -14.66
C PHE A 125 -5.10 8.73 -16.04
N GLY A 126 -4.91 7.94 -17.10
CA GLY A 126 -4.93 8.47 -18.46
C GLY A 126 -6.30 9.06 -18.79
N ILE A 127 -6.38 10.15 -19.54
CA ILE A 127 -7.66 10.76 -19.93
C ILE A 127 -8.32 9.91 -21.04
N ALA A 128 -9.53 9.38 -20.79
CA ALA A 128 -10.33 8.71 -21.82
C ALA A 128 -11.12 9.71 -22.70
N ASP A 129 -11.38 10.89 -22.14
CA ASP A 129 -12.18 11.97 -22.71
C ASP A 129 -11.31 12.99 -23.49
N ASP A 130 -11.09 12.71 -24.78
CA ASP A 130 -10.32 13.60 -25.70
C ASP A 130 -10.89 15.03 -25.82
N SER A 131 -12.11 15.29 -25.32
CA SER A 131 -12.67 16.64 -25.29
C SER A 131 -11.88 17.58 -24.37
N VAL A 132 -11.29 17.07 -23.28
CA VAL A 132 -10.46 17.88 -22.35
C VAL A 132 -9.33 18.63 -23.09
N PHE A 133 -8.66 17.95 -24.03
CA PHE A 133 -7.59 18.54 -24.83
C PHE A 133 -8.11 19.45 -25.95
N SER A 134 -9.29 19.15 -26.48
CA SER A 134 -9.91 19.93 -27.55
C SER A 134 -10.46 21.25 -27.03
N ASP A 135 -11.07 21.25 -25.85
CA ASP A 135 -11.43 22.46 -25.12
C ASP A 135 -10.19 23.29 -24.75
N PHE A 136 -9.07 22.66 -24.35
CA PHE A 136 -7.81 23.39 -24.12
C PHE A 136 -7.29 24.06 -25.40
N GLU A 137 -7.28 23.35 -26.52
CA GLU A 137 -6.91 23.87 -27.85
C GLU A 137 -7.79 25.07 -28.25
N GLU A 138 -9.11 24.94 -28.13
CA GLU A 138 -10.05 26.02 -28.45
C GLU A 138 -9.89 27.23 -27.52
N ASN A 139 -9.73 27.01 -26.22
CA ASN A 139 -9.51 28.08 -25.26
C ASN A 139 -8.21 28.87 -25.53
N GLU A 140 -7.12 28.21 -25.94
CA GLU A 140 -5.88 28.91 -26.27
C GLU A 140 -5.95 29.69 -27.60
N LEU A 141 -6.78 29.22 -28.55
CA LEU A 141 -7.05 29.95 -29.80
C LEU A 141 -7.98 31.16 -29.59
N GLN A 142 -8.95 31.06 -28.70
CA GLN A 142 -9.95 32.12 -28.44
C GLN A 142 -9.49 33.14 -27.39
N ASN A 143 -8.81 32.68 -26.34
CA ASN A 143 -8.37 33.48 -25.20
C ASN A 143 -6.92 33.09 -24.81
N PRO A 144 -5.91 33.56 -25.56
CA PRO A 144 -4.51 33.15 -25.39
C PRO A 144 -3.97 33.39 -23.97
N CYS A 145 -3.14 32.48 -23.47
CA CYS A 145 -2.69 32.52 -22.09
C CYS A 145 -1.86 33.79 -21.77
N PRO A 146 -1.89 34.26 -20.50
CA PRO A 146 -1.01 35.33 -20.03
C PRO A 146 0.46 34.98 -20.26
N ARG A 147 1.27 35.98 -20.64
CA ARG A 147 2.69 35.80 -20.96
C ARG A 147 3.47 37.11 -20.90
N LYS A 148 4.79 37.01 -20.79
CA LYS A 148 5.73 38.13 -20.97
C LYS A 148 6.74 37.84 -22.06
N GLU A 149 7.14 38.90 -22.77
CA GLU A 149 8.08 38.90 -23.88
C GLU A 149 9.37 39.57 -23.40
N LEU A 150 10.48 38.84 -23.35
CA LEU A 150 11.77 39.34 -22.89
C LEU A 150 12.53 40.04 -24.02
N SER A 151 13.47 40.91 -23.66
CA SER A 151 14.26 41.71 -24.61
C SER A 151 15.19 40.90 -25.51
N ASP A 152 15.49 39.65 -25.15
CA ASP A 152 16.24 38.70 -25.98
C ASP A 152 15.35 37.88 -26.94
N GLY A 153 14.05 38.19 -27.01
CA GLY A 153 13.08 37.52 -27.90
C GLY A 153 12.51 36.21 -27.34
N ARG A 154 12.76 35.88 -26.07
CA ARG A 154 12.08 34.79 -25.36
C ARG A 154 10.66 35.19 -24.98
N THR A 155 9.78 34.21 -24.85
CA THR A 155 8.44 34.39 -24.30
C THR A 155 8.24 33.41 -23.16
N ILE A 156 7.88 33.91 -21.98
CA ILE A 156 7.52 33.07 -20.83
C ILE A 156 6.00 33.08 -20.71
N TYR A 157 5.40 31.91 -20.84
CA TYR A 157 3.96 31.68 -20.81
C TYR A 157 3.57 31.18 -19.42
N LEU A 158 2.45 31.66 -18.90
CA LEU A 158 1.79 31.04 -17.75
C LEU A 158 1.21 29.69 -18.18
N SER A 159 1.29 28.67 -17.32
CA SER A 159 0.68 27.37 -17.55
C SER A 159 -0.85 27.49 -17.51
N ARG A 160 -1.52 26.68 -18.34
CA ARG A 160 -2.98 26.57 -18.37
C ARG A 160 -3.37 25.22 -17.77
N GLU A 161 -4.36 25.23 -16.88
CA GLU A 161 -4.90 24.00 -16.30
C GLU A 161 -5.70 23.20 -17.35
N LEU A 162 -5.59 21.88 -17.31
CA LEU A 162 -6.52 20.98 -17.97
C LEU A 162 -7.75 20.81 -17.07
N ARG A 163 -8.96 20.86 -17.63
CA ARG A 163 -10.17 20.52 -16.86
C ARG A 163 -10.11 19.07 -16.38
N MET A 164 -10.79 18.78 -15.27
CA MET A 164 -11.05 17.40 -14.88
C MET A 164 -11.76 16.64 -16.01
N PRO A 165 -11.29 15.45 -16.41
CA PRO A 165 -11.97 14.62 -17.39
C PRO A 165 -13.27 14.04 -16.81
N LYS A 166 -14.24 13.77 -17.67
CA LYS A 166 -15.46 13.06 -17.27
C LYS A 166 -15.19 11.56 -17.09
N ASP A 167 -14.38 11.00 -17.98
CA ASP A 167 -14.00 9.60 -18.00
C ASP A 167 -12.48 9.43 -17.83
N TRP A 168 -12.11 8.68 -16.81
CA TRP A 168 -10.74 8.25 -16.55
C TRP A 168 -10.48 6.88 -17.22
N SER A 169 -9.28 6.68 -17.73
CA SER A 169 -8.78 5.39 -18.22
C SER A 169 -7.82 4.76 -17.21
N ALA A 170 -7.12 3.70 -17.62
CA ALA A 170 -6.19 3.00 -16.74
C ALA A 170 -5.08 3.92 -16.17
N PRO A 171 -4.56 3.61 -14.96
CA PRO A 171 -3.35 4.23 -14.41
C PRO A 171 -2.12 4.10 -15.33
N VAL A 172 -1.17 5.06 -15.31
CA VAL A 172 -0.01 5.13 -16.24
C VAL A 172 1.32 5.61 -15.63
N LEU A 173 2.41 4.89 -16.03
CA LEU A 173 3.87 5.09 -15.90
C LEU A 173 4.47 6.47 -16.25
N CYS A 174 4.18 7.57 -15.55
CA CYS A 174 4.54 8.92 -16.06
C CYS A 174 5.87 9.54 -15.61
N ASP A 175 6.25 9.49 -14.32
CA ASP A 175 7.50 10.10 -13.82
C ASP A 175 8.02 9.34 -12.57
N PHE A 176 9.32 9.44 -12.33
CA PHE A 176 10.01 8.88 -11.14
C PHE A 176 10.56 9.95 -10.20
N GLY A 177 10.47 11.23 -10.58
CA GLY A 177 11.09 12.31 -9.81
C GLY A 177 12.62 12.22 -9.87
N SER A 178 13.29 12.53 -8.75
CA SER A 178 14.74 12.50 -8.64
C SER A 178 15.24 11.07 -8.34
N ALA A 179 16.17 10.56 -9.14
CA ALA A 179 16.77 9.24 -8.94
C ALA A 179 18.30 9.32 -8.96
N MET A 180 18.94 8.87 -7.88
CA MET A 180 20.38 9.01 -7.65
C MET A 180 21.08 7.64 -7.47
N PRO A 181 22.39 7.51 -7.73
CA PRO A 181 23.12 6.26 -7.50
C PRO A 181 23.21 5.92 -6.00
N GLY A 182 22.42 4.95 -5.54
CA GLY A 182 22.26 4.65 -4.10
C GLY A 182 23.51 4.24 -3.32
N GLU A 183 24.59 3.82 -3.99
CA GLU A 183 25.89 3.46 -3.37
C GLU A 183 26.82 4.66 -3.14
N LEU A 184 26.41 5.87 -3.56
CA LEU A 184 27.16 7.11 -3.35
C LEU A 184 26.45 7.96 -2.29
N GLU A 185 27.23 8.82 -1.61
CA GLU A 185 26.68 9.85 -0.73
C GLU A 185 26.18 11.05 -1.55
N HIS A 186 25.04 11.58 -1.14
CA HIS A 186 24.32 12.71 -1.75
C HIS A 186 23.88 13.70 -0.66
N LEU A 187 23.44 14.90 -1.06
CA LEU A 187 22.95 15.97 -0.17
C LEU A 187 21.65 16.62 -0.66
N GLU A 188 21.21 16.29 -1.86
CA GLU A 188 20.09 16.91 -2.56
C GLU A 188 18.74 16.54 -1.95
N ASP A 189 17.75 17.43 -2.08
CA ASP A 189 16.36 17.10 -1.74
C ASP A 189 15.71 16.32 -2.89
N ILE A 190 15.48 15.03 -2.65
CA ILE A 190 14.95 14.07 -3.63
C ILE A 190 13.57 13.52 -3.26
N GLN A 191 13.08 13.77 -2.05
CA GLN A 191 11.93 13.06 -1.48
C GLN A 191 10.67 13.96 -1.42
N PRO A 192 9.46 13.40 -1.64
CA PRO A 192 8.21 14.11 -1.37
C PRO A 192 8.09 14.52 0.10
N ASP A 193 7.46 15.66 0.35
CA ASP A 193 7.42 16.33 1.66
C ASP A 193 7.07 15.41 2.84
N ILE A 194 5.95 14.68 2.75
CA ILE A 194 5.44 13.78 3.81
C ILE A 194 6.25 12.50 4.00
N TYR A 195 7.18 12.20 3.10
CA TYR A 195 8.01 11.00 3.15
C TYR A 195 9.49 11.32 3.40
N ARG A 196 9.87 12.60 3.51
CA ARG A 196 11.26 13.03 3.64
C ARG A 196 11.93 12.50 4.92
N ALA A 197 13.11 11.91 4.76
CA ALA A 197 13.94 11.35 5.82
C ALA A 197 14.69 12.47 6.57
N PRO A 198 15.01 12.29 7.87
CA PRO A 198 15.61 13.35 8.68
C PRO A 198 16.96 13.83 8.15
N GLU A 199 17.80 12.96 7.61
CA GLU A 199 19.07 13.34 6.99
C GLU A 199 18.91 14.22 5.74
N VAL A 200 17.82 14.02 4.96
CA VAL A 200 17.49 14.88 3.81
C VAL A 200 16.95 16.23 4.28
N ILE A 201 16.15 16.29 5.35
CA ILE A 201 15.69 17.56 5.95
C ILE A 201 16.86 18.39 6.49
N LEU A 202 17.87 17.74 7.06
CA LEU A 202 19.03 18.37 7.70
C LEU A 202 20.19 18.64 6.75
N GLU A 203 20.08 18.21 5.49
CA GLU A 203 21.17 18.27 4.50
C GLU A 203 22.45 17.59 5.05
N ALA A 204 22.28 16.37 5.56
CA ALA A 204 23.34 15.47 5.98
C ALA A 204 23.59 14.40 4.89
N PRO A 205 24.80 13.84 4.76
CA PRO A 205 25.11 12.83 3.74
C PRO A 205 24.18 11.62 3.80
N TRP A 206 23.59 11.28 2.66
CA TRP A 206 22.59 10.22 2.54
C TRP A 206 22.83 9.27 1.35
N THR A 207 22.32 8.04 1.45
CA THR A 207 22.47 6.95 0.46
C THR A 207 21.11 6.26 0.21
N TYR A 208 21.06 5.07 -0.39
CA TYR A 208 19.79 4.31 -0.60
C TYR A 208 18.95 4.08 0.68
N SER A 209 19.53 4.26 1.88
CA SER A 209 18.81 4.17 3.16
C SER A 209 17.63 5.13 3.29
N VAL A 210 17.60 6.21 2.49
CA VAL A 210 16.46 7.15 2.44
C VAL A 210 15.22 6.52 1.83
N ASP A 211 15.37 5.60 0.86
CA ASP A 211 14.27 4.88 0.24
C ASP A 211 13.60 3.93 1.25
N ILE A 212 14.40 3.32 2.15
CA ILE A 212 13.87 2.48 3.23
C ILE A 212 12.94 3.28 4.15
N TRP A 213 13.30 4.53 4.47
CA TRP A 213 12.43 5.44 5.21
C TRP A 213 11.14 5.78 4.42
N ASN A 214 11.26 6.09 3.11
CA ASN A 214 10.08 6.32 2.27
C ASN A 214 9.12 5.12 2.26
N VAL A 215 9.65 3.90 2.13
CA VAL A 215 8.84 2.68 2.10
C VAL A 215 8.15 2.44 3.44
N ALA A 216 8.77 2.77 4.58
CA ALA A 216 8.09 2.68 5.89
C ALA A 216 6.91 3.63 6.00
N CYS A 217 7.09 4.90 5.64
CA CYS A 217 6.00 5.87 5.62
C CYS A 217 4.90 5.46 4.62
N MET A 218 5.26 4.95 3.44
CA MET A 218 4.29 4.45 2.46
C MET A 218 3.51 3.23 2.98
N ILE A 219 4.18 2.27 3.62
CA ILE A 219 3.52 1.11 4.24
C ILE A 219 2.54 1.59 5.33
N TRP A 220 2.97 2.51 6.19
CA TRP A 220 2.12 3.10 7.21
C TRP A 220 0.86 3.75 6.61
N ASN A 221 1.03 4.59 5.59
CA ASN A 221 -0.08 5.26 4.89
C ASN A 221 -1.07 4.27 4.24
N ILE A 222 -0.60 3.10 3.80
CA ILE A 222 -1.45 2.05 3.19
C ILE A 222 -2.25 1.30 4.26
N PHE A 223 -1.64 1.01 5.41
CA PHE A 223 -2.29 0.26 6.49
C PHE A 223 -3.26 1.13 7.30
N GLU A 224 -2.78 2.28 7.80
CA GLU A 224 -3.52 3.14 8.72
C GLU A 224 -4.41 4.17 8.02
N GLY A 225 -4.28 4.33 6.69
CA GLY A 225 -5.04 5.31 5.90
C GLY A 225 -4.64 6.78 6.10
N GLU A 226 -3.76 7.08 7.07
CA GLU A 226 -3.26 8.41 7.39
C GLU A 226 -1.73 8.53 7.23
N SER A 227 -1.24 9.76 7.07
CA SER A 227 0.21 9.98 6.92
C SER A 227 0.95 9.89 8.26
N LEU A 228 2.06 9.14 8.29
CA LEU A 228 2.90 9.05 9.49
C LEU A 228 3.43 10.43 9.91
N PHE A 229 3.85 11.23 8.92
CA PHE A 229 4.26 12.62 9.06
C PHE A 229 3.47 13.48 8.07
N THR A 230 3.12 14.70 8.47
CA THR A 230 2.43 15.68 7.61
C THR A 230 3.33 16.88 7.31
N GLY A 231 4.22 17.22 8.24
CA GLY A 231 4.99 18.46 8.27
C GLY A 231 4.13 19.73 8.24
N GLN A 232 2.82 19.65 8.51
CA GLN A 232 1.89 20.77 8.40
C GLN A 232 2.12 21.75 9.55
N ASP A 233 2.61 22.94 9.22
CA ASP A 233 2.91 23.97 10.20
C ASP A 233 1.64 24.76 10.59
N PRO A 234 1.23 24.78 11.87
CA PRO A 234 -0.01 25.46 12.28
C PRO A 234 0.08 26.98 12.16
N GLU A 235 1.29 27.58 12.21
CA GLU A 235 1.48 29.01 12.05
C GLU A 235 1.35 29.43 10.58
N PHE A 236 1.97 28.66 9.67
CA PHE A 236 2.03 29.00 8.24
C PHE A 236 0.95 28.32 7.38
N GLN A 237 0.18 27.39 7.95
CA GLN A 237 -0.85 26.59 7.26
C GLN A 237 -0.33 25.88 6.00
N THR A 238 0.93 25.46 6.03
CA THR A 238 1.62 24.80 4.91
C THR A 238 2.75 23.91 5.42
N TYR A 239 3.30 23.05 4.57
CA TYR A 239 4.42 22.19 4.93
C TYR A 239 5.66 23.01 5.35
N ARG A 240 6.27 22.65 6.49
CA ARG A 240 7.58 23.16 6.94
C ARG A 240 8.40 22.06 7.58
N SER A 241 9.69 22.03 7.22
CA SER A 241 10.72 21.17 7.84
C SER A 241 10.74 21.23 9.37
N ARG A 242 10.47 22.38 10.01
CA ARG A 242 10.43 22.50 11.48
C ARG A 242 9.31 21.66 12.11
N ALA A 243 8.14 21.63 11.47
CA ALA A 243 6.99 20.85 11.91
C ALA A 243 7.20 19.36 11.64
N HIS A 244 7.77 19.01 10.47
CA HIS A 244 8.11 17.63 10.15
C HIS A 244 9.15 17.06 11.16
N LEU A 245 10.23 17.80 11.47
CA LEU A 245 11.18 17.39 12.50
C LEU A 245 10.54 17.26 13.89
N ALA A 246 9.58 18.13 14.25
CA ALA A 246 8.83 18.00 15.51
C ALA A 246 7.99 16.71 15.54
N GLU A 247 7.32 16.33 14.44
CA GLU A 247 6.58 15.07 14.34
C GLU A 247 7.51 13.84 14.42
N ILE A 248 8.70 13.88 13.81
CA ILE A 248 9.70 12.81 13.92
C ILE A 248 10.19 12.69 15.38
N ILE A 249 10.45 13.81 16.05
CA ILE A 249 10.84 13.82 17.48
C ILE A 249 9.71 13.29 18.37
N LYS A 250 8.45 13.64 18.08
CA LYS A 250 7.27 13.13 18.78
C LYS A 250 7.14 11.60 18.70
N LEU A 251 7.66 10.99 17.63
CA LEU A 251 7.64 9.54 17.42
C LEU A 251 8.87 8.86 18.05
N LEU A 252 10.06 9.24 17.57
CA LEU A 252 11.33 8.55 17.82
C LEU A 252 12.11 9.10 19.03
N GLY A 253 11.68 10.22 19.61
CA GLY A 253 12.50 11.00 20.55
C GLY A 253 13.53 11.89 19.84
N PRO A 254 14.37 12.63 20.59
CA PRO A 254 15.33 13.58 20.03
C PRO A 254 16.38 12.90 19.12
N PRO A 255 16.90 13.62 18.11
CA PRO A 255 17.92 13.10 17.21
C PRO A 255 19.26 12.84 17.94
N PRO A 256 20.05 11.86 17.47
CA PRO A 256 21.41 11.65 17.97
C PRO A 256 22.34 12.81 17.57
N PRO A 257 23.25 13.27 18.46
CA PRO A 257 24.19 14.36 18.15
C PRO A 257 25.05 14.11 16.89
N GLU A 258 25.35 12.85 16.58
CA GLU A 258 26.13 12.44 15.40
C GLU A 258 25.38 12.66 14.08
N LEU A 259 24.05 12.74 14.09
CA LEU A 259 23.27 13.18 12.93
C LEU A 259 23.31 14.71 12.81
N LEU A 260 23.09 15.43 13.92
CA LEU A 260 23.10 16.89 13.94
C LEU A 260 24.46 17.46 13.52
N ALA A 261 25.56 16.84 13.95
CA ALA A 261 26.92 17.24 13.58
C ALA A 261 27.26 17.04 12.09
N ARG A 262 26.47 16.26 11.36
CA ARG A 262 26.66 15.99 9.92
C ARG A 262 25.74 16.81 9.00
N GLY A 263 24.67 17.41 9.53
CA GLY A 263 23.70 18.16 8.73
C GLY A 263 24.09 19.63 8.55
N ASN A 264 24.24 20.07 7.29
CA ASN A 264 24.54 21.47 6.97
C ASN A 264 23.45 22.43 7.47
N LEU A 265 22.20 21.96 7.59
CA LEU A 265 21.06 22.74 8.06
C LEU A 265 20.71 22.50 9.54
N SER A 266 21.45 21.70 10.30
CA SER A 266 21.09 21.38 11.70
C SER A 266 20.90 22.62 12.58
N GLN A 267 21.80 23.60 12.47
CA GLN A 267 21.77 24.88 13.21
C GLN A 267 20.59 25.80 12.83
N LYS A 268 19.85 25.48 11.75
CA LYS A 268 18.59 26.16 11.40
C LYS A 268 17.40 25.67 12.23
N PHE A 269 17.50 24.46 12.77
CA PHE A 269 16.39 23.76 13.44
C PHE A 269 16.69 23.39 14.89
N PHE A 270 17.95 23.28 15.29
CA PHE A 270 18.39 22.84 16.61
C PHE A 270 19.36 23.84 17.27
N SER A 271 19.36 23.87 18.60
CA SER A 271 20.33 24.58 19.42
C SER A 271 21.68 23.84 19.47
N ASP A 272 22.73 24.50 19.98
CA ASP A 272 24.02 23.86 20.28
C ASP A 272 23.93 22.72 21.32
N GLN A 273 22.82 22.59 22.04
CA GLN A 273 22.55 21.49 22.98
C GLN A 273 21.75 20.33 22.34
N GLY A 274 21.32 20.48 21.08
CA GLY A 274 20.52 19.49 20.36
C GLY A 274 19.00 19.64 20.55
N ASP A 275 18.53 20.71 21.19
CA ASP A 275 17.10 20.99 21.38
C ASP A 275 16.49 21.61 20.11
N LEU A 276 15.31 21.16 19.68
CA LEU A 276 14.60 21.77 18.56
C LEU A 276 14.26 23.24 18.89
N LEU A 277 14.58 24.19 18.01
CA LEU A 277 14.30 25.61 18.23
C LEU A 277 12.79 25.93 18.25
N ALA A 278 11.99 25.16 17.49
CA ALA A 278 10.54 25.25 17.42
C ALA A 278 9.86 24.46 18.56
N GLN A 279 10.18 24.80 19.81
CA GLN A 279 9.65 24.17 21.02
C GLN A 279 8.10 24.25 21.10
N ASP A 280 7.50 25.27 20.47
CA ASP A 280 6.05 25.47 20.33
C ASP A 280 5.33 24.35 19.55
N LEU A 281 6.07 23.62 18.71
CA LEU A 281 5.54 22.50 17.92
C LEU A 281 5.74 21.13 18.58
N LEU A 282 6.55 21.05 19.64
CA LEU A 282 6.75 19.80 20.37
C LEU A 282 5.49 19.43 21.16
N GLN A 283 5.17 18.14 21.14
CA GLN A 283 4.05 17.55 21.87
C GLN A 283 4.54 16.31 22.60
N ASP A 284 3.75 15.80 23.54
CA ASP A 284 4.05 14.54 24.23
C ASP A 284 4.34 13.41 23.24
N ARG A 285 5.32 12.56 23.58
CA ARG A 285 5.75 11.44 22.73
C ARG A 285 4.58 10.47 22.53
N VAL A 286 4.25 10.20 21.26
CA VAL A 286 3.25 9.18 20.89
C VAL A 286 3.97 8.15 20.00
N PRO A 287 4.40 7.01 20.55
CA PRO A 287 5.16 6.00 19.81
C PRO A 287 4.23 5.17 18.90
N LEU A 288 4.81 4.37 18.00
CA LEU A 288 4.07 3.67 16.95
C LEU A 288 2.99 2.73 17.52
N GLU A 289 3.22 2.10 18.67
CA GLU A 289 2.28 1.20 19.36
C GLU A 289 0.92 1.86 19.64
N GLN A 290 0.94 3.16 19.93
CA GLN A 290 -0.25 3.96 20.24
C GLN A 290 -0.89 4.57 18.99
N ARG A 291 -0.14 4.71 17.90
CA ARG A 291 -0.63 5.24 16.63
C ARG A 291 -1.16 4.16 15.68
N GLU A 292 -0.68 2.94 15.81
CA GLU A 292 -1.11 1.81 15.00
C GLU A 292 -2.48 1.35 15.49
N THR A 293 -3.41 1.15 14.56
CA THR A 293 -4.83 0.93 14.84
C THR A 293 -5.43 -0.24 14.08
N SER A 294 -4.73 -0.75 13.07
CA SER A 294 -5.23 -1.76 12.12
C SER A 294 -5.06 -3.19 12.59
N LEU A 295 -3.98 -3.49 13.31
CA LEU A 295 -3.55 -4.82 13.68
C LEU A 295 -3.68 -5.04 15.19
N GLN A 296 -3.74 -6.31 15.60
CA GLN A 296 -3.82 -6.68 17.02
C GLN A 296 -2.90 -7.86 17.34
N GLY A 297 -2.55 -8.00 18.63
CA GLY A 297 -1.72 -9.10 19.12
C GLY A 297 -0.34 -9.15 18.47
N ASP A 298 0.09 -10.35 18.05
CA ASP A 298 1.42 -10.57 17.50
C ASP A 298 1.59 -9.99 16.09
N ASP A 299 0.50 -9.78 15.35
CA ASP A 299 0.55 -9.15 14.03
C ASP A 299 0.96 -7.68 14.15
N LYS A 300 0.31 -6.94 15.05
CA LYS A 300 0.74 -5.59 15.45
C LYS A 300 2.20 -5.60 15.91
N ALA A 301 2.56 -6.51 16.81
CA ALA A 301 3.91 -6.54 17.36
C ALA A 301 5.00 -6.81 16.31
N SER A 302 4.76 -7.67 15.32
CA SER A 302 5.71 -7.98 14.25
C SER A 302 5.75 -6.90 13.16
N PHE A 303 4.60 -6.33 12.80
CA PHE A 303 4.52 -5.14 11.94
C PHE A 303 5.30 -3.95 12.52
N LEU A 304 5.11 -3.64 13.80
CA LEU A 304 5.82 -2.55 14.46
C LEU A 304 7.35 -2.77 14.47
N ARG A 305 7.81 -4.01 14.75
CA ARG A 305 9.24 -4.36 14.65
C ARG A 305 9.80 -4.20 13.23
N LEU A 306 9.01 -4.47 12.19
CA LEU A 306 9.42 -4.20 10.80
C LEU A 306 9.58 -2.69 10.58
N ILE A 307 8.60 -1.88 10.99
CA ILE A 307 8.63 -0.42 10.83
C ILE A 307 9.78 0.22 11.63
N ASP A 308 10.06 -0.26 12.85
CA ASP A 308 11.21 0.16 13.67
C ASP A 308 12.55 -0.06 12.97
N LYS A 309 12.73 -1.20 12.28
CA LYS A 309 13.94 -1.51 11.49
C LYS A 309 14.15 -0.56 10.30
N MET A 310 13.13 0.22 9.95
CA MET A 310 13.13 1.15 8.81
C MET A 310 13.17 2.62 9.27
N LEU A 311 12.50 2.97 10.37
CA LEU A 311 12.41 4.33 10.91
C LEU A 311 13.49 4.63 11.96
N GLN A 312 14.75 4.56 11.53
CA GLN A 312 15.90 4.94 12.35
C GLN A 312 16.40 6.35 12.04
N TRP A 313 16.69 7.15 13.08
CA TRP A 313 17.40 8.43 12.96
C TRP A 313 18.77 8.27 12.28
N ASP A 314 19.49 7.20 12.60
CA ASP A 314 20.76 6.87 11.98
C ASP A 314 20.49 6.01 10.72
N PRO A 315 20.77 6.52 9.50
CA PRO A 315 20.53 5.75 8.27
C PRO A 315 21.28 4.42 8.23
N THR A 316 22.43 4.31 8.92
CA THR A 316 23.25 3.09 8.93
C THR A 316 22.64 1.95 9.76
N LYS A 317 21.64 2.25 10.59
CA LYS A 317 20.89 1.26 11.38
C LYS A 317 19.61 0.77 10.71
N ARG A 318 19.25 1.33 9.55
CA ARG A 318 18.09 0.86 8.77
C ARG A 318 18.44 -0.45 8.09
N SER A 319 17.59 -1.46 8.24
CA SER A 319 17.76 -2.72 7.52
C SER A 319 17.63 -2.50 6.01
N SER A 320 18.46 -3.17 5.22
CA SER A 320 18.36 -3.13 3.76
C SER A 320 17.06 -3.79 3.27
N ALA A 321 16.61 -3.44 2.06
CA ALA A 321 15.44 -4.08 1.43
C ALA A 321 15.55 -5.61 1.35
N LYS A 322 16.78 -6.16 1.29
CA LYS A 322 17.04 -7.60 1.27
C LYS A 322 16.85 -8.26 2.64
N GLU A 323 17.24 -7.57 3.72
CA GLU A 323 17.03 -8.05 5.09
C GLU A 323 15.55 -7.93 5.47
N LEU A 324 14.90 -6.82 5.11
CA LEU A 324 13.46 -6.62 5.30
C LEU A 324 12.63 -7.67 4.53
N GLN A 325 13.06 -8.10 3.34
CA GLN A 325 12.40 -9.20 2.61
C GLN A 325 12.41 -10.54 3.39
N GLN A 326 13.36 -10.72 4.31
CA GLN A 326 13.49 -11.91 5.14
C GLN A 326 12.88 -11.74 6.53
N ASP A 327 12.29 -10.57 6.81
CA ASP A 327 11.67 -10.26 8.08
C ASP A 327 10.49 -11.20 8.40
N GLU A 328 10.26 -11.42 9.69
CA GLU A 328 9.15 -12.23 10.20
C GLU A 328 7.77 -11.77 9.72
N TRP A 329 7.60 -10.46 9.45
CA TRP A 329 6.38 -9.90 8.87
C TRP A 329 6.26 -10.20 7.37
N ILE A 330 7.38 -10.15 6.64
CA ILE A 330 7.46 -10.36 5.18
C ILE A 330 7.70 -11.85 4.84
N PHE A 331 7.31 -12.72 5.77
CA PHE A 331 7.59 -14.15 5.82
C PHE A 331 7.54 -14.90 4.48
N PRO A 332 8.63 -15.56 4.05
CA PRO A 332 8.69 -16.31 2.80
C PRO A 332 7.55 -17.34 2.69
N ASN A 333 6.73 -17.18 1.66
CA ASN A 333 5.58 -18.06 1.34
C ASN A 333 4.43 -18.10 2.36
N LYS A 334 4.38 -17.32 3.46
CA LYS A 334 3.20 -17.31 4.37
C LYS A 334 1.92 -16.99 3.60
N GLY A 335 1.93 -15.86 2.87
CA GLY A 335 0.80 -15.47 2.02
C GLY A 335 0.48 -16.48 0.91
N ALA A 336 1.45 -17.31 0.50
CA ALA A 336 1.19 -18.40 -0.44
C ALA A 336 0.48 -19.59 0.23
N VAL A 337 0.94 -19.98 1.42
CA VAL A 337 0.29 -21.01 2.24
C VAL A 337 -1.16 -20.61 2.57
N LEU A 338 -1.38 -19.40 3.08
CA LEU A 338 -2.73 -18.92 3.43
C LEU A 338 -3.68 -18.89 2.22
N ASN A 339 -3.20 -18.39 1.08
CA ASN A 339 -3.95 -18.36 -0.18
C ASN A 339 -4.29 -19.77 -0.68
N LEU A 340 -3.33 -20.70 -0.67
CA LEU A 340 -3.52 -22.07 -1.14
C LEU A 340 -4.42 -22.90 -0.19
N ILE A 341 -4.30 -22.72 1.13
CA ILE A 341 -5.22 -23.31 2.12
C ILE A 341 -6.65 -22.80 1.86
N THR A 342 -6.82 -21.48 1.71
CA THR A 342 -8.14 -20.88 1.43
C THR A 342 -8.74 -21.40 0.12
N GLN A 343 -7.95 -21.51 -0.95
CA GLN A 343 -8.40 -22.08 -2.22
C GLN A 343 -8.82 -23.55 -2.09
N PHE A 344 -8.03 -24.37 -1.39
CA PHE A 344 -8.37 -25.75 -1.07
C PHE A 344 -9.72 -25.82 -0.36
N TRP A 345 -9.94 -24.99 0.67
CA TRP A 345 -11.20 -24.98 1.41
C TRP A 345 -12.38 -24.49 0.57
N PHE A 346 -12.24 -23.44 -0.25
CA PHE A 346 -13.32 -23.03 -1.15
C PHE A 346 -13.75 -24.15 -2.10
N GLN A 347 -12.79 -24.91 -2.66
CA GLN A 347 -13.07 -26.05 -3.53
C GLN A 347 -13.71 -27.21 -2.75
N TYR A 348 -13.13 -27.59 -1.61
CA TYR A 348 -13.64 -28.67 -0.78
C TYR A 348 -15.03 -28.38 -0.24
N LEU A 349 -15.23 -27.22 0.40
CA LEU A 349 -16.52 -26.83 0.99
C LEU A 349 -17.61 -26.69 -0.07
N SER A 350 -17.32 -26.13 -1.25
CA SER A 350 -18.32 -26.05 -2.34
C SER A 350 -18.69 -27.44 -2.88
N SER A 351 -17.81 -28.44 -2.79
CA SER A 351 -18.13 -29.83 -3.13
C SER A 351 -19.01 -30.53 -2.09
N GLN A 352 -18.88 -30.17 -0.80
CA GLN A 352 -19.63 -30.78 0.31
C GLN A 352 -20.94 -30.03 0.64
N ILE A 353 -21.02 -28.74 0.29
CA ILE A 353 -22.13 -27.84 0.60
C ILE A 353 -22.59 -27.19 -0.74
N PRO A 354 -23.44 -27.84 -1.55
CA PRO A 354 -23.81 -27.35 -2.89
C PRO A 354 -24.50 -25.98 -2.90
N GLN A 355 -25.11 -25.58 -1.79
CA GLN A 355 -25.73 -24.26 -1.56
C GLN A 355 -24.75 -23.17 -1.11
N LEU A 356 -23.46 -23.48 -0.91
CA LEU A 356 -22.47 -22.51 -0.50
C LEU A 356 -22.05 -21.65 -1.70
N LYS A 357 -22.26 -20.34 -1.58
CA LYS A 357 -21.64 -19.36 -2.46
C LYS A 357 -20.34 -18.90 -1.83
N THR A 358 -19.31 -18.73 -2.64
CA THR A 358 -18.03 -18.13 -2.23
C THR A 358 -17.73 -16.93 -3.13
N HIS A 359 -16.93 -15.97 -2.68
CA HIS A 359 -16.46 -14.90 -3.55
C HIS A 359 -15.41 -15.36 -4.58
N PHE A 360 -14.88 -16.58 -4.45
CA PHE A 360 -13.75 -17.09 -5.23
C PHE A 360 -14.15 -17.37 -6.67
N LEU A 361 -13.47 -16.69 -7.61
CA LEU A 361 -13.68 -16.84 -9.06
C LEU A 361 -12.59 -17.71 -9.72
N GLY A 362 -11.47 -17.95 -9.03
CA GLY A 362 -10.40 -18.84 -9.47
C GLY A 362 -9.00 -18.27 -9.33
N THR A 363 -8.02 -19.04 -9.80
CA THR A 363 -6.58 -18.70 -9.88
C THR A 363 -6.20 -17.99 -11.20
N GLY A 364 -7.19 -17.52 -11.97
CA GLY A 364 -7.10 -17.00 -13.35
C GLY A 364 -6.33 -15.69 -13.54
N LEU A 365 -5.27 -15.47 -12.77
CA LEU A 365 -4.29 -14.40 -12.95
C LEU A 365 -3.45 -14.56 -14.24
N ALA A 366 -3.62 -15.67 -14.97
CA ALA A 366 -3.11 -15.88 -16.32
C ALA A 366 -3.69 -14.86 -17.32
N ASP A 367 -4.99 -14.55 -17.20
CA ASP A 367 -5.69 -13.59 -18.07
C ASP A 367 -5.40 -12.12 -17.71
N LEU A 368 -4.89 -11.87 -16.49
CA LEU A 368 -4.38 -10.56 -16.13
C LEU A 368 -3.05 -10.27 -16.85
N LYS A 369 -2.96 -9.09 -17.47
CA LYS A 369 -1.75 -8.59 -18.11
C LYS A 369 -0.72 -8.14 -17.07
N MET A 370 -0.07 -9.11 -16.45
CA MET A 370 1.00 -8.88 -15.48
C MET A 370 2.39 -9.13 -16.11
N PRO A 371 3.41 -8.32 -15.78
CA PRO A 371 4.80 -8.61 -16.16
C PRO A 371 5.23 -10.02 -15.74
N GLN A 372 5.97 -10.71 -16.60
CA GLN A 372 6.35 -12.11 -16.38
C GLN A 372 7.18 -12.32 -15.10
N GLU A 373 7.97 -11.33 -14.71
CA GLU A 373 8.79 -11.36 -13.50
C GLU A 373 7.94 -11.30 -12.23
N LEU A 374 6.95 -10.40 -12.18
CA LEU A 374 6.01 -10.29 -11.05
C LEU A 374 5.05 -11.49 -10.96
N ARG A 375 4.78 -12.18 -12.08
CA ARG A 375 3.88 -13.33 -12.12
C ARG A 375 4.35 -14.45 -11.19
N LYS A 376 5.64 -14.78 -11.18
CA LYS A 376 6.19 -15.82 -10.30
C LYS A 376 5.91 -15.55 -8.82
N ASP A 377 6.02 -14.28 -8.40
CA ASP A 377 5.93 -13.91 -6.99
C ASP A 377 4.51 -13.60 -6.55
N LEU A 378 3.60 -13.22 -7.45
CA LEU A 378 2.20 -12.90 -7.12
C LEU A 378 1.24 -14.08 -7.28
N LEU A 379 1.43 -14.97 -8.27
CA LEU A 379 0.56 -16.15 -8.48
C LEU A 379 0.31 -16.96 -7.20
N PRO A 380 1.32 -17.29 -6.38
CA PRO A 380 1.11 -18.14 -5.21
C PRO A 380 0.28 -17.50 -4.11
N ARG A 381 0.24 -16.16 -4.04
CA ARG A 381 -0.32 -15.36 -2.94
C ARG A 381 -1.43 -14.41 -3.40
N SER A 382 -2.16 -14.78 -4.44
CA SER A 382 -3.27 -14.01 -4.97
C SER A 382 -4.35 -14.93 -5.54
N MET A 383 -5.58 -14.43 -5.55
CA MET A 383 -6.76 -15.09 -6.11
C MET A 383 -7.70 -14.04 -6.72
N LEU A 384 -8.51 -14.43 -7.69
CA LEU A 384 -9.54 -13.55 -8.23
C LEU A 384 -10.84 -13.73 -7.43
N VAL A 385 -11.40 -12.61 -6.95
CA VAL A 385 -12.62 -12.61 -6.11
C VAL A 385 -13.69 -11.66 -6.63
N ARG A 386 -14.94 -11.94 -6.32
CA ARG A 386 -16.10 -11.06 -6.53
C ARG A 386 -16.14 -9.98 -5.44
N LYS A 387 -16.22 -8.71 -5.83
CA LYS A 387 -16.51 -7.62 -4.90
C LYS A 387 -17.96 -7.72 -4.42
N LEU A 388 -18.16 -7.70 -3.12
CA LEU A 388 -19.45 -7.88 -2.44
C LEU A 388 -19.58 -6.86 -1.30
N LYS A 389 -20.78 -6.68 -0.76
CA LYS A 389 -21.02 -5.83 0.41
C LYS A 389 -20.81 -6.64 1.68
N VAL A 390 -19.79 -6.31 2.46
CA VAL A 390 -19.43 -7.05 3.68
C VAL A 390 -20.48 -6.85 4.77
N PHE A 391 -20.83 -7.93 5.49
CA PHE A 391 -21.58 -7.84 6.74
C PHE A 391 -20.59 -7.51 7.88
N PRO A 392 -20.79 -6.43 8.69
CA PRO A 392 -19.80 -5.93 9.64
C PRO A 392 -19.80 -6.72 10.97
N ILE A 393 -19.68 -8.05 10.89
CA ILE A 393 -19.50 -8.94 12.02
C ILE A 393 -18.44 -10.00 11.71
N GLU A 394 -17.78 -10.48 12.75
CA GLU A 394 -16.93 -11.66 12.66
C GLU A 394 -17.74 -12.90 13.05
N ALA A 395 -17.95 -13.82 12.10
CA ALA A 395 -18.76 -15.01 12.31
C ALA A 395 -17.92 -16.15 12.89
N ILE A 396 -17.53 -16.02 14.17
CA ILE A 396 -16.70 -17.02 14.87
C ILE A 396 -17.52 -18.25 15.26
N VAL A 397 -16.97 -19.44 15.00
CA VAL A 397 -17.52 -20.72 15.47
C VAL A 397 -16.48 -21.49 16.26
N ARG A 398 -16.89 -22.05 17.40
CA ARG A 398 -16.03 -22.80 18.33
C ARG A 398 -16.57 -24.20 18.53
N GLY A 399 -15.76 -25.23 18.29
CA GLY A 399 -16.06 -26.60 18.71
C GLY A 399 -15.31 -27.02 19.97
N TYR A 400 -14.34 -26.24 20.43
CA TYR A 400 -13.56 -26.52 21.65
C TYR A 400 -13.49 -25.26 22.50
N ILE A 401 -13.54 -25.41 23.84
CA ILE A 401 -13.53 -24.27 24.75
C ILE A 401 -12.10 -23.82 25.06
N THR A 402 -11.66 -22.72 24.44
CA THR A 402 -10.29 -22.19 24.58
C THR A 402 -10.27 -20.65 24.47
N GLY A 403 -9.11 -20.04 24.63
CA GLY A 403 -8.90 -18.60 24.41
C GLY A 403 -9.86 -17.71 25.21
N SER A 404 -10.46 -16.71 24.53
CA SER A 404 -11.42 -15.79 25.14
C SER A 404 -12.68 -16.48 25.66
N ALA A 405 -13.15 -17.54 25.01
CA ALA A 405 -14.30 -18.33 25.46
C ALA A 405 -14.00 -19.06 26.78
N TRP A 406 -12.83 -19.69 26.90
CA TRP A 406 -12.38 -20.28 28.16
C TRP A 406 -12.22 -19.21 29.26
N ALA A 407 -11.58 -18.07 28.95
CA ALA A 407 -11.37 -16.99 29.90
C ALA A 407 -12.68 -16.33 30.41
N SER A 408 -13.74 -16.33 29.59
CA SER A 408 -15.10 -15.92 29.98
C SER A 408 -15.76 -17.00 30.84
N TYR A 409 -15.83 -18.24 30.35
CA TYR A 409 -16.47 -19.36 31.03
C TYR A 409 -15.87 -19.63 32.42
N SER A 410 -14.55 -19.58 32.59
CA SER A 410 -13.89 -19.76 33.88
C SER A 410 -14.25 -18.68 34.92
N LYS A 411 -14.82 -17.54 34.50
CA LYS A 411 -15.24 -16.44 35.38
C LYS A 411 -16.74 -16.43 35.66
N THR A 412 -17.57 -16.72 34.64
CA THR A 412 -19.04 -16.54 34.71
C THR A 412 -19.85 -17.80 34.39
N GLY A 413 -19.24 -18.84 33.82
CA GLY A 413 -19.93 -19.98 33.22
C GLY A 413 -20.55 -19.68 31.85
N GLU A 414 -20.28 -18.51 31.27
CA GLU A 414 -20.93 -18.02 30.05
C GLU A 414 -19.92 -17.68 28.94
N VAL A 415 -20.35 -17.79 27.69
CA VAL A 415 -19.63 -17.36 26.48
C VAL A 415 -20.61 -16.59 25.60
N ASN A 416 -20.31 -15.33 25.24
CA ASN A 416 -21.20 -14.45 24.46
C ASN A 416 -22.65 -14.35 25.04
N GLY A 417 -22.78 -14.41 26.37
CA GLY A 417 -24.06 -14.42 27.09
C GLY A 417 -24.80 -15.77 27.09
N LEU A 418 -24.20 -16.83 26.53
CA LEU A 418 -24.75 -18.19 26.53
C LEU A 418 -24.14 -18.98 27.68
N LYS A 419 -24.99 -19.44 28.61
CA LYS A 419 -24.56 -20.29 29.73
C LYS A 419 -24.25 -21.70 29.25
N LEU A 420 -23.03 -22.16 29.52
CA LEU A 420 -22.56 -23.50 29.14
C LEU A 420 -22.71 -24.50 30.31
N PRO A 421 -22.64 -25.83 30.04
CA PRO A 421 -22.66 -26.85 31.09
C PRO A 421 -21.56 -26.63 32.14
N GLU A 422 -21.82 -26.98 33.39
CA GLU A 422 -20.84 -26.91 34.47
C GLU A 422 -19.75 -27.99 34.34
N GLY A 423 -18.53 -27.69 34.80
CA GLY A 423 -17.43 -28.65 34.84
C GLY A 423 -16.67 -28.87 33.52
N LEU A 424 -16.82 -27.99 32.52
CA LEU A 424 -15.95 -28.00 31.35
C LEU A 424 -14.51 -27.68 31.75
N GLN A 425 -13.57 -28.35 31.11
CA GLN A 425 -12.12 -28.14 31.27
C GLN A 425 -11.54 -27.41 30.06
N GLU A 426 -10.36 -26.79 30.23
CA GLU A 426 -9.68 -26.09 29.15
C GLU A 426 -9.45 -27.01 27.94
N SER A 427 -9.69 -26.48 26.75
CA SER A 427 -9.59 -27.19 25.47
C SER A 427 -10.52 -28.38 25.30
N GLN A 428 -11.58 -28.55 26.11
CA GLN A 428 -12.57 -29.61 25.93
C GLN A 428 -13.44 -29.41 24.68
N GLU A 429 -13.75 -30.49 23.93
CA GLU A 429 -14.72 -30.47 22.83
C GLU A 429 -16.12 -30.16 23.37
N LEU A 430 -16.80 -29.17 22.78
CA LEU A 430 -18.16 -28.76 23.12
C LEU A 430 -19.18 -29.78 22.57
N PRO A 431 -20.32 -30.01 23.25
CA PRO A 431 -21.34 -30.97 22.78
C PRO A 431 -21.88 -30.67 21.37
N GLN A 432 -21.91 -29.39 20.99
CA GLN A 432 -22.19 -28.90 19.64
C GLN A 432 -21.32 -27.66 19.39
N PRO A 433 -20.94 -27.37 18.13
CA PRO A 433 -20.26 -26.13 17.79
C PRO A 433 -21.10 -24.90 18.16
N LEU A 434 -20.48 -23.91 18.79
CA LEU A 434 -21.09 -22.69 19.27
C LEU A 434 -20.79 -21.53 18.32
N TYR A 435 -21.83 -20.83 17.85
CA TYR A 435 -21.68 -19.55 17.15
C TYR A 435 -21.49 -18.43 18.18
N THR A 436 -20.37 -17.70 18.09
CA THR A 436 -19.96 -16.69 19.08
C THR A 436 -19.52 -15.40 18.38
N PRO A 437 -20.42 -14.64 17.76
CA PRO A 437 -20.06 -13.51 16.91
C PRO A 437 -19.33 -12.40 17.68
N SER A 438 -18.46 -11.67 16.99
CA SER A 438 -17.96 -10.35 17.42
C SER A 438 -18.40 -9.24 16.46
N THR A 439 -18.40 -8.00 16.94
CA THR A 439 -18.39 -6.83 16.03
C THR A 439 -17.16 -6.88 15.13
N LYS A 440 -17.24 -6.32 13.93
CA LYS A 440 -16.05 -5.93 13.16
C LYS A 440 -15.83 -4.45 13.42
N ALA A 441 -14.85 -4.13 14.26
CA ALA A 441 -14.54 -2.76 14.66
C ALA A 441 -14.11 -1.88 13.48
N GLU A 442 -14.34 -0.57 13.58
CA GLU A 442 -13.60 0.40 12.76
C GLU A 442 -12.12 0.42 13.21
N LEU A 443 -11.22 0.76 12.29
CA LEU A 443 -9.76 0.86 12.54
C LEU A 443 -9.51 1.63 13.85
N GLY A 444 -8.86 0.98 14.82
CA GLY A 444 -8.53 1.55 16.14
C GLY A 444 -9.44 1.17 17.30
N GLN A 445 -10.49 0.38 17.07
CA GLN A 445 -11.29 -0.21 18.14
C GLN A 445 -11.08 -1.73 18.23
N HIS A 446 -11.38 -2.32 19.38
CA HIS A 446 -11.29 -3.76 19.57
C HIS A 446 -12.62 -4.45 19.19
N ASP A 447 -12.54 -5.63 18.59
CA ASP A 447 -13.71 -6.45 18.30
C ASP A 447 -14.35 -6.95 19.60
N GLU A 448 -15.62 -6.63 19.80
CA GLU A 448 -16.36 -6.97 21.02
C GLU A 448 -17.13 -8.27 20.80
N ASN A 449 -17.04 -9.21 21.73
CA ASN A 449 -17.86 -10.43 21.71
C ASN A 449 -19.32 -10.04 21.98
N ILE A 450 -20.19 -10.26 21.00
CA ILE A 450 -21.61 -9.91 21.06
C ILE A 450 -22.50 -11.15 21.12
N SER A 451 -23.73 -10.97 21.59
CA SER A 451 -24.76 -12.02 21.53
C SER A 451 -25.26 -12.22 20.10
N VAL A 452 -25.86 -13.39 19.84
CA VAL A 452 -26.49 -13.71 18.54
C VAL A 452 -27.58 -12.68 18.19
N GLN A 453 -28.31 -12.18 19.19
CA GLN A 453 -29.34 -11.16 19.02
C GLN A 453 -28.76 -9.80 18.62
N GLN A 454 -27.62 -9.40 19.20
CA GLN A 454 -26.92 -8.18 18.78
C GLN A 454 -26.37 -8.31 17.35
N ALA A 455 -25.80 -9.47 16.99
CA ALA A 455 -25.37 -9.73 15.62
C ALA A 455 -26.54 -9.64 14.64
N ALA A 456 -27.72 -10.16 15.00
CA ALA A 456 -28.93 -10.07 14.19
C ALA A 456 -29.45 -8.64 13.99
N GLN A 457 -29.28 -7.75 14.97
CA GLN A 457 -29.58 -6.33 14.83
C GLN A 457 -28.62 -5.62 13.86
N ILE A 458 -27.34 -6.02 13.84
CA ILE A 458 -26.31 -5.44 12.96
C ILE A 458 -26.49 -5.87 11.50
N VAL A 459 -26.61 -7.18 11.25
CA VAL A 459 -26.70 -7.71 9.87
C VAL A 459 -28.13 -7.76 9.33
N GLY A 460 -29.13 -7.69 10.20
CA GLY A 460 -30.54 -7.89 9.89
C GLY A 460 -30.99 -9.34 10.05
N GLU A 461 -32.10 -9.54 10.78
CA GLU A 461 -32.74 -10.83 11.10
C GLU A 461 -32.81 -11.81 9.91
N LYS A 462 -33.14 -11.29 8.72
CA LYS A 462 -33.21 -12.04 7.46
C LYS A 462 -31.92 -12.80 7.12
N TYR A 463 -30.76 -12.19 7.37
CA TYR A 463 -29.45 -12.74 7.00
C TYR A 463 -28.78 -13.43 8.19
N ALA A 464 -29.06 -12.99 9.42
CA ALA A 464 -28.41 -13.49 10.64
C ALA A 464 -28.52 -15.01 10.80
N ALA A 465 -29.75 -15.55 10.72
CA ALA A 465 -29.99 -16.99 10.81
C ALA A 465 -29.29 -17.79 9.67
N ARG A 466 -29.11 -17.18 8.50
CA ARG A 466 -28.42 -17.80 7.37
C ARG A 466 -26.89 -17.78 7.55
N ILE A 467 -26.34 -16.70 8.10
CA ILE A 467 -24.92 -16.58 8.46
C ILE A 467 -24.56 -17.60 9.53
N GLU A 468 -25.32 -17.67 10.63
CA GLU A 468 -25.12 -18.66 11.70
C GLU A 468 -25.19 -20.10 11.17
N GLN A 469 -26.23 -20.43 10.40
CA GLN A 469 -26.38 -21.76 9.79
C GLN A 469 -25.18 -22.12 8.90
N LEU A 470 -24.74 -21.19 8.03
CA LEU A 470 -23.61 -21.43 7.15
C LEU A 470 -22.31 -21.57 7.94
N ALA A 471 -22.03 -20.68 8.90
CA ALA A 471 -20.82 -20.71 9.71
C ALA A 471 -20.69 -22.06 10.46
N ILE A 472 -21.76 -22.51 11.14
CA ILE A 472 -21.78 -23.80 11.84
C ILE A 472 -21.62 -24.97 10.86
N GLN A 473 -22.30 -24.93 9.70
CA GLN A 473 -22.20 -25.98 8.68
C GLN A 473 -20.78 -26.09 8.12
N ILE A 474 -20.18 -24.97 7.71
CA ILE A 474 -18.81 -24.87 7.18
C ILE A 474 -17.82 -25.38 8.23
N TYR A 475 -17.89 -24.85 9.46
CA TYR A 475 -17.01 -25.28 10.55
C TYR A 475 -17.09 -26.78 10.81
N THR A 476 -18.31 -27.35 10.88
CA THR A 476 -18.49 -28.79 11.15
C THR A 476 -17.88 -29.63 10.03
N THR A 477 -18.18 -29.31 8.77
CA THR A 477 -17.62 -29.99 7.59
C THR A 477 -16.10 -29.92 7.55
N ALA A 478 -15.51 -28.76 7.88
CA ALA A 478 -14.07 -28.57 7.91
C ALA A 478 -13.40 -29.28 9.10
N LYS A 479 -13.98 -29.20 10.30
CA LYS A 479 -13.50 -29.86 11.52
C LYS A 479 -13.40 -31.37 11.31
N ASP A 480 -14.46 -31.97 10.77
CA ASP A 480 -14.52 -33.42 10.57
C ASP A 480 -13.52 -33.87 9.50
N TYR A 481 -13.37 -33.12 8.40
CA TYR A 481 -12.30 -33.36 7.41
C TYR A 481 -10.89 -33.25 8.01
N ALA A 482 -10.58 -32.12 8.66
CA ALA A 482 -9.27 -31.86 9.25
C ALA A 482 -8.90 -32.92 10.31
N LYS A 483 -9.87 -33.42 11.07
CA LYS A 483 -9.68 -34.51 12.04
C LYS A 483 -9.20 -35.80 11.37
N THR A 484 -9.66 -36.12 10.15
CA THR A 484 -9.13 -37.25 9.35
C THR A 484 -7.69 -37.02 8.87
N ARG A 485 -7.26 -35.75 8.77
CA ARG A 485 -5.89 -35.32 8.43
C ARG A 485 -4.99 -35.11 9.65
N GLY A 486 -5.46 -35.43 10.86
CA GLY A 486 -4.68 -35.28 12.10
C GLY A 486 -4.66 -33.87 12.69
N ILE A 487 -5.52 -32.96 12.22
CA ILE A 487 -5.66 -31.59 12.72
C ILE A 487 -7.01 -31.42 13.44
N ILE A 488 -7.00 -30.84 14.62
CA ILE A 488 -8.21 -30.37 15.31
C ILE A 488 -8.34 -28.87 15.06
N ILE A 489 -9.47 -28.45 14.47
CA ILE A 489 -9.83 -27.04 14.35
C ILE A 489 -10.61 -26.67 15.61
N ALA A 490 -9.99 -25.96 16.56
CA ALA A 490 -10.61 -25.64 17.84
C ALA A 490 -11.72 -24.59 17.69
N ASP A 491 -11.38 -23.51 17.00
CA ASP A 491 -12.28 -22.45 16.54
C ASP A 491 -11.76 -21.81 15.24
N THR A 492 -12.64 -21.08 14.56
CA THR A 492 -12.36 -20.33 13.32
C THR A 492 -13.20 -19.05 13.29
N LYS A 493 -12.68 -18.01 12.65
CA LYS A 493 -13.48 -16.89 12.13
C LYS A 493 -13.93 -17.17 10.71
N PHE A 494 -15.10 -16.67 10.33
CA PHE A 494 -15.50 -16.43 8.94
C PHE A 494 -15.96 -14.99 8.75
N GLU A 495 -15.88 -14.48 7.53
CA GLU A 495 -16.57 -13.27 7.10
C GLU A 495 -17.55 -13.59 5.98
N PHE A 496 -18.64 -12.83 5.91
CA PHE A 496 -19.69 -13.01 4.91
C PHE A 496 -20.01 -11.69 4.20
N GLY A 497 -20.38 -11.80 2.92
CA GLY A 497 -20.87 -10.70 2.11
C GLY A 497 -22.27 -10.95 1.58
N LEU A 498 -22.96 -9.87 1.25
CA LEU A 498 -24.21 -9.85 0.50
C LEU A 498 -23.91 -9.65 -0.99
N ASP A 499 -24.43 -10.55 -1.83
CA ASP A 499 -24.60 -10.28 -3.26
C ASP A 499 -25.90 -9.50 -3.45
N GLU A 500 -25.81 -8.18 -3.61
CA GLU A 500 -26.99 -7.30 -3.72
C GLU A 500 -27.80 -7.55 -5.01
N ALA A 501 -27.29 -8.31 -5.98
CA ALA A 501 -28.00 -8.66 -7.20
C ALA A 501 -28.80 -9.97 -7.08
N THR A 502 -28.33 -10.94 -6.30
CA THR A 502 -29.04 -12.22 -6.06
C THR A 502 -29.71 -12.32 -4.69
N ASP A 503 -29.46 -11.36 -3.79
CA ASP A 503 -29.98 -11.32 -2.42
C ASP A 503 -29.48 -12.50 -1.54
N GLU A 504 -28.30 -13.03 -1.88
CA GLU A 504 -27.67 -14.20 -1.26
C GLU A 504 -26.53 -13.83 -0.29
N VAL A 505 -26.39 -14.62 0.79
CA VAL A 505 -25.23 -14.61 1.69
C VAL A 505 -24.11 -15.45 1.07
N VAL A 506 -22.91 -14.88 0.99
CA VAL A 506 -21.72 -15.44 0.33
C VAL A 506 -20.56 -15.49 1.31
N LEU A 507 -19.82 -16.60 1.36
CA LEU A 507 -18.58 -16.72 2.13
C LEU A 507 -17.46 -15.92 1.44
N ILE A 508 -16.77 -15.08 2.21
CA ILE A 508 -15.70 -14.20 1.72
C ILE A 508 -14.44 -14.35 2.60
N ASP A 509 -13.46 -13.50 2.33
CA ASP A 509 -12.17 -13.39 3.05
C ASP A 509 -11.32 -14.68 2.99
N GLU A 510 -10.26 -14.78 3.79
CA GLU A 510 -9.56 -16.04 4.00
C GLU A 510 -10.40 -17.03 4.82
N VAL A 511 -10.20 -18.34 4.57
CA VAL A 511 -11.07 -19.39 5.11
C VAL A 511 -10.25 -20.53 5.66
N LEU A 512 -10.42 -20.81 6.96
CA LEU A 512 -9.86 -21.97 7.66
C LEU A 512 -8.33 -22.09 7.46
N THR A 513 -7.65 -20.99 7.75
CA THR A 513 -6.18 -20.87 7.74
C THR A 513 -5.63 -20.82 9.17
N PRO A 514 -4.32 -21.01 9.40
CA PRO A 514 -3.74 -20.84 10.72
C PRO A 514 -3.79 -19.39 11.26
N ASP A 515 -4.10 -18.38 10.44
CA ASP A 515 -4.31 -17.01 10.92
C ASP A 515 -5.78 -16.76 11.32
N SER A 516 -6.74 -17.38 10.61
CA SER A 516 -8.18 -17.30 10.91
C SER A 516 -8.71 -18.38 11.87
N SER A 517 -7.90 -19.41 12.19
CA SER A 517 -8.29 -20.59 12.97
C SER A 517 -7.21 -21.06 13.95
N ARG A 518 -7.63 -21.69 15.06
CA ARG A 518 -6.73 -22.43 15.97
C ARG A 518 -6.59 -23.89 15.55
N PHE A 519 -5.39 -24.31 15.17
CA PHE A 519 -5.11 -25.64 14.62
C PHE A 519 -4.21 -26.48 15.52
N TRP A 520 -4.77 -27.51 16.18
CA TRP A 520 -4.00 -28.37 17.09
C TRP A 520 -3.65 -29.73 16.45
N PRO A 521 -2.44 -30.27 16.68
CA PRO A 521 -2.09 -31.63 16.30
C PRO A 521 -2.89 -32.65 17.13
N ALA A 522 -3.78 -33.40 16.46
CA ALA A 522 -4.67 -34.37 17.12
C ALA A 522 -3.90 -35.42 17.94
N ALA A 523 -2.69 -35.78 17.52
CA ALA A 523 -1.81 -36.74 18.20
C ALA A 523 -1.27 -36.25 19.57
N LYS A 524 -1.33 -34.94 19.86
CA LYS A 524 -0.87 -34.34 21.13
C LYS A 524 -1.99 -33.72 21.97
N TYR A 525 -3.22 -33.76 21.46
CA TYR A 525 -4.38 -33.13 22.08
C TYR A 525 -4.69 -33.74 23.45
N GLN A 526 -4.90 -32.89 24.46
CA GLN A 526 -5.24 -33.32 25.82
C GLN A 526 -6.11 -32.27 26.53
N VAL A 527 -7.29 -32.69 26.99
CA VAL A 527 -8.20 -31.86 27.81
C VAL A 527 -7.55 -31.43 29.13
N GLY A 528 -7.86 -30.22 29.59
CA GLY A 528 -7.41 -29.67 30.87
C GLY A 528 -6.12 -28.84 30.81
N ARG A 529 -5.70 -28.42 29.61
CA ARG A 529 -4.54 -27.55 29.38
C ARG A 529 -4.65 -26.74 28.09
N GLY A 530 -3.73 -25.79 27.88
CA GLY A 530 -3.40 -25.26 26.56
C GLY A 530 -2.74 -26.31 25.66
N GLN A 531 -2.81 -26.11 24.34
CA GLN A 531 -2.35 -27.07 23.32
C GLN A 531 -1.19 -26.49 22.49
N ASP A 532 -0.32 -27.38 22.00
CA ASP A 532 0.52 -27.11 20.83
C ASP A 532 -0.37 -26.64 19.66
N SER A 533 0.13 -25.72 18.81
CA SER A 533 -0.59 -25.29 17.61
C SER A 533 0.30 -25.28 16.37
N PHE A 534 -0.34 -25.38 15.19
CA PHE A 534 0.28 -25.13 13.88
C PHE A 534 0.24 -23.65 13.46
N ASP A 535 -0.39 -22.80 14.28
CA ASP A 535 -0.45 -21.34 14.12
C ASP A 535 0.64 -20.61 14.94
N LYS A 536 0.51 -19.29 15.06
CA LYS A 536 1.39 -18.38 15.83
C LYS A 536 1.53 -18.73 17.32
N GLN A 537 0.79 -19.70 17.87
CA GLN A 537 0.95 -20.12 19.26
C GLN A 537 2.38 -20.58 19.58
N TYR A 538 3.11 -21.21 18.65
CA TYR A 538 4.53 -21.53 18.85
C TYR A 538 5.36 -20.29 19.17
N LEU A 539 5.15 -19.21 18.42
CA LEU A 539 5.77 -17.91 18.64
C LEU A 539 5.32 -17.29 19.98
N ARG A 540 4.01 -17.28 20.27
CA ARG A 540 3.46 -16.79 21.55
C ARG A 540 4.06 -17.50 22.76
N ASP A 541 4.23 -18.81 22.66
CA ASP A 541 4.77 -19.65 23.72
C ASP A 541 6.28 -19.43 23.87
N TRP A 542 7.03 -19.27 22.77
CA TRP A 542 8.43 -18.85 22.82
C TRP A 542 8.60 -17.48 23.48
N LEU A 543 7.85 -16.46 23.03
CA LEU A 543 7.85 -15.12 23.63
C LEU A 543 7.50 -15.16 25.13
N THR A 544 6.52 -15.98 25.52
CA THR A 544 6.15 -16.15 26.93
C THR A 544 7.26 -16.84 27.73
N LYS A 545 7.83 -17.93 27.21
CA LYS A 545 8.88 -18.73 27.86
C LYS A 545 10.19 -17.96 28.06
N GLN A 546 10.55 -17.09 27.12
CA GLN A 546 11.73 -16.22 27.24
C GLN A 546 11.44 -14.95 28.08
N GLY A 547 10.21 -14.73 28.52
CA GLY A 547 9.82 -13.50 29.22
C GLY A 547 9.91 -12.26 28.33
N LEU A 548 9.68 -12.41 27.03
CA LEU A 548 9.75 -11.39 25.98
C LEU A 548 8.38 -10.92 25.49
N LYS A 549 7.29 -11.61 25.88
CA LYS A 549 5.92 -11.22 25.57
C LYS A 549 5.63 -9.78 26.02
N GLY A 550 5.29 -8.92 25.06
CA GLY A 550 4.97 -7.50 25.30
C GLY A 550 6.19 -6.60 25.53
N LYS A 551 7.40 -7.02 25.14
CA LYS A 551 8.59 -6.16 25.12
C LYS A 551 8.86 -5.63 23.71
N GLU A 552 9.22 -4.36 23.63
CA GLU A 552 9.72 -3.69 22.42
C GLU A 552 11.11 -4.24 22.03
N GLY A 553 11.49 -4.11 20.75
CA GLY A 553 12.85 -4.44 20.27
C GLY A 553 13.26 -5.92 20.34
N VAL A 554 12.31 -6.86 20.42
CA VAL A 554 12.62 -8.30 20.48
C VAL A 554 12.99 -8.84 19.10
N GLU A 555 14.28 -9.04 18.84
CA GLU A 555 14.74 -9.80 17.69
C GLU A 555 14.49 -11.30 17.90
N MET A 556 13.87 -11.94 16.91
CA MET A 556 13.68 -13.40 16.90
C MET A 556 14.88 -14.08 16.23
N PRO A 557 15.46 -15.13 16.85
CA PRO A 557 16.48 -15.92 16.18
C PRO A 557 15.85 -16.74 15.04
N GLN A 558 16.64 -16.96 13.99
CA GLN A 558 16.16 -17.54 12.72
C GLN A 558 15.53 -18.93 12.88
N ASP A 559 15.92 -19.71 13.88
CA ASP A 559 15.34 -21.02 14.18
C ASP A 559 13.85 -20.93 14.57
N VAL A 560 13.44 -19.85 15.25
CA VAL A 560 12.03 -19.61 15.61
C VAL A 560 11.21 -19.24 14.38
N VAL A 561 11.78 -18.46 13.46
CA VAL A 561 11.18 -18.11 12.16
C VAL A 561 11.01 -19.38 11.32
N ASP A 562 12.06 -20.18 11.20
CA ASP A 562 12.09 -21.41 10.41
C ASP A 562 11.16 -22.50 10.97
N GLU A 563 11.07 -22.68 12.29
CA GLU A 563 10.11 -23.61 12.91
C GLU A 563 8.66 -23.13 12.72
N THR A 564 8.41 -21.82 12.81
CA THR A 564 7.10 -21.26 12.43
C THR A 564 6.79 -21.57 10.96
N ALA A 565 7.79 -21.53 10.06
CA ALA A 565 7.58 -21.77 8.63
C ALA A 565 7.17 -23.22 8.36
N LYS A 566 7.85 -24.15 9.05
CA LYS A 566 7.52 -25.56 9.02
C LYS A 566 6.12 -25.81 9.55
N LYS A 567 5.66 -25.13 10.60
CA LYS A 567 4.29 -25.30 11.13
C LYS A 567 3.20 -24.92 10.13
N TYR A 568 3.34 -23.79 9.44
CA TYR A 568 2.40 -23.40 8.38
C TYR A 568 2.44 -24.35 7.18
N ALA A 569 3.63 -24.78 6.75
CA ALA A 569 3.78 -25.74 5.66
C ALA A 569 3.25 -27.14 6.01
N GLU A 570 3.47 -27.61 7.24
CA GLU A 570 2.96 -28.87 7.77
C GLU A 570 1.43 -28.87 7.86
N ALA A 571 0.82 -27.76 8.28
CA ALA A 571 -0.64 -27.59 8.23
C ALA A 571 -1.19 -27.67 6.79
N PHE A 572 -0.54 -27.01 5.83
CA PHE A 572 -0.91 -27.10 4.42
C PHE A 572 -0.80 -28.54 3.89
N GLU A 573 0.30 -29.22 4.16
CA GLU A 573 0.57 -30.58 3.67
C GLU A 573 -0.39 -31.61 4.29
N LEU A 574 -0.69 -31.51 5.57
CA LEU A 574 -1.69 -32.35 6.23
C LEU A 574 -3.10 -32.12 5.65
N LEU A 575 -3.54 -30.86 5.53
CA LEU A 575 -4.89 -30.54 5.03
C LEU A 575 -5.09 -30.95 3.57
N THR A 576 -4.13 -30.64 2.70
CA THR A 576 -4.27 -30.87 1.25
C THR A 576 -3.83 -32.28 0.84
N GLY A 577 -2.80 -32.82 1.49
CA GLY A 577 -2.08 -34.02 1.03
C GLY A 577 -1.03 -33.75 -0.04
N GLN A 578 -0.65 -32.49 -0.28
CA GLN A 578 0.35 -32.06 -1.25
C GLN A 578 1.44 -31.25 -0.53
N SER A 579 2.71 -31.42 -0.88
CA SER A 579 3.76 -30.57 -0.30
C SER A 579 3.70 -29.16 -0.89
N LEU A 580 4.10 -28.15 -0.10
CA LEU A 580 4.13 -26.76 -0.56
C LEU A 580 5.01 -26.57 -1.81
N GLN A 581 6.08 -27.35 -1.95
CA GLN A 581 6.98 -27.27 -3.11
C GLN A 581 6.32 -27.77 -4.40
N GLU A 582 5.51 -28.84 -4.32
CA GLU A 582 4.74 -29.35 -5.45
C GLU A 582 3.67 -28.33 -5.89
N ALA A 583 2.87 -27.82 -4.94
CA ALA A 583 1.85 -26.81 -5.21
C ALA A 583 2.45 -25.54 -5.87
N LEU A 584 3.59 -25.05 -5.37
CA LEU A 584 4.32 -23.91 -5.95
C LEU A 584 4.95 -24.22 -7.33
N SER A 585 5.10 -25.50 -7.68
CA SER A 585 5.63 -25.92 -8.99
C SER A 585 4.54 -25.99 -10.07
N GLU A 586 3.30 -26.32 -9.68
CA GLU A 586 2.14 -26.42 -10.57
C GLU A 586 1.60 -25.05 -11.03
N LEU A 587 1.96 -23.98 -10.32
CA LEU A 587 1.59 -22.58 -10.64
C LEU A 587 2.49 -21.90 -11.69
N LYS A 588 3.49 -22.59 -12.28
CA LYS A 588 4.55 -21.99 -13.11
C LYS A 588 4.22 -21.86 -14.60
#